data_AF-A0A9P7BDY6-F1
#
_entry.id   AF-A0A9P7BDY6-F1
#
_cell.length_a   1.000
_cell.length_b   1.000
_cell.length_c   1.000
_cell.angle_alpha   90.00
_cell.angle_beta   90.00
_cell.angle_gamma   90.00
#
_symmetry.space_group_name_H-M   'P 1'
#
loop_
_entity.id
_entity.type
_entity.pdbx_description
1 polymer ?
#
loop_
_entity_poly.entity_id
_entity_poly.type
_entity_poly.pdbx_seq_one_letter_code
_entity_poly.pdbx_strand_id
1 'polypeptide(L)'
;MDKKNTSTNSSLITSLRFLSHIKKLAYGAQFYWYLTLVSTLWFTFLCVLTSIFKGSSHPITIRYYSNALLSILITYLIILRQTYKNKPITYFIGQLWHLIDKNYSTKNTKKNSSSSADTGDSNTTNNANTNTNKDTKTKTNTNASTNTNNSNSNSNSNSNSNSNSNNSAGTEIDKQTSNKKSLLRDENVQYLLFAFFHWIFASKSFGSINPSTLYPFAIYGLFHSTNYTQANIIPFLPFINSVTKQKWCSNIQYFHRSFNERSRIIASNTEVLLISFYFGPIIKLLFRLILGRYSTLSLYDLKILILFIVTIAFLRARFEIDTYTRNQIQNYDANINRLVWNPLLPNNIRQVLMGLRKVVGDFVELFKII
;
A
#
# COMPACT_ATOMS: atom_id res chain seq x y z
N MET A 1 -42.06 50.16 -9.63
CA MET A 1 -40.82 50.03 -10.42
C MET A 1 -39.75 49.35 -9.54
N ASP A 2 -40.10 48.29 -8.79
CA ASP A 2 -39.39 47.95 -7.53
C ASP A 2 -38.84 46.52 -7.44
N LYS A 3 -38.76 45.79 -8.56
CA LYS A 3 -38.23 44.40 -8.55
C LYS A 3 -36.71 44.29 -8.46
N LYS A 4 -35.96 45.39 -8.49
CA LYS A 4 -34.48 45.37 -8.58
C LYS A 4 -33.76 45.30 -7.23
N ASN A 5 -34.42 45.64 -6.12
CA ASN A 5 -33.77 45.70 -4.80
C ASN A 5 -33.86 44.39 -3.98
N THR A 6 -34.67 43.41 -4.38
CA THR A 6 -34.87 42.18 -3.61
C THR A 6 -33.83 41.10 -3.88
N SER A 7 -33.15 41.11 -5.04
CA SER A 7 -32.20 40.06 -5.43
C SER A 7 -30.84 40.16 -4.74
N THR A 8 -30.41 41.36 -4.37
CA THR A 8 -29.09 41.61 -3.74
C THR A 8 -29.01 41.00 -2.34
N ASN A 9 -30.08 41.09 -1.54
CA ASN A 9 -30.08 40.59 -0.16
C ASN A 9 -30.00 39.06 -0.05
N SER A 10 -30.63 38.32 -0.97
CA SER A 10 -30.58 36.84 -0.97
C SER A 10 -29.17 36.30 -1.23
N SER A 11 -28.43 36.96 -2.14
CA SER A 11 -27.07 36.60 -2.52
C SER A 11 -26.09 36.74 -1.34
N LEU A 12 -26.20 37.83 -0.57
CA LEU A 12 -25.37 38.12 0.59
C LEU A 12 -25.63 37.14 1.74
N ILE A 13 -26.90 36.86 2.04
CA ILE A 13 -27.28 35.91 3.09
C ILE A 13 -26.70 34.51 2.77
N THR A 14 -26.75 34.07 1.52
CA THR A 14 -26.22 32.77 1.10
C THR A 14 -24.70 32.71 1.24
N SER A 15 -23.99 33.79 0.87
CA SER A 15 -22.54 33.89 1.05
C SER A 15 -22.13 33.86 2.52
N LEU A 16 -22.83 34.59 3.39
CA LEU A 16 -22.58 34.58 4.84
C LEU A 16 -22.80 33.20 5.47
N ARG A 17 -23.84 32.48 5.05
CA ARG A 17 -24.08 31.09 5.49
C ARG A 17 -22.95 30.15 5.08
N PHE A 18 -22.47 30.27 3.84
CA PHE A 18 -21.33 29.48 3.37
C PHE A 18 -20.06 29.79 4.17
N LEU A 19 -19.73 31.07 4.37
CA LEU A 19 -18.57 31.48 5.18
C LEU A 19 -18.67 30.98 6.62
N SER A 20 -19.85 31.07 7.24
CA SER A 20 -20.08 30.51 8.57
C SER A 20 -19.87 29.00 8.60
N HIS A 21 -20.29 28.29 7.56
CA HIS A 21 -20.09 26.84 7.46
C HIS A 21 -18.61 26.49 7.29
N ILE A 22 -17.89 27.16 6.39
CA ILE A 22 -16.44 26.98 6.21
C ILE A 22 -15.69 27.31 7.49
N LYS A 23 -16.06 28.39 8.19
CA LYS A 23 -15.49 28.74 9.50
C LYS A 23 -15.71 27.61 10.51
N LYS A 24 -16.90 27.00 10.55
CA LYS A 24 -17.17 25.83 11.40
C LYS A 24 -16.30 24.63 11.01
N LEU A 25 -16.16 24.32 9.71
CA LEU A 25 -15.30 23.24 9.23
C LEU A 25 -13.82 23.49 9.59
N ALA A 26 -13.35 24.72 9.51
CA ALA A 26 -11.97 25.11 9.80
C ALA A 26 -11.54 24.89 11.26
N TYR A 27 -12.48 24.73 12.20
CA TYR A 27 -12.17 24.30 13.57
C TYR A 27 -11.99 22.78 13.70
N GLY A 28 -12.43 22.00 12.71
CA GLY A 28 -12.39 20.55 12.71
C GLY A 28 -11.09 19.99 12.13
N ALA A 29 -10.54 18.96 12.77
CA ALA A 29 -9.35 18.26 12.26
C ALA A 29 -9.57 17.63 10.87
N GLN A 30 -10.81 17.26 10.53
CA GLN A 30 -11.15 16.73 9.20
C GLN A 30 -10.94 17.75 8.06
N PHE A 31 -11.11 19.04 8.33
CA PHE A 31 -10.87 20.08 7.31
C PHE A 31 -9.38 20.23 7.00
N TYR A 32 -8.53 20.20 8.02
CA TYR A 32 -7.07 20.20 7.81
C TYR A 32 -6.58 18.94 7.11
N TRP A 33 -7.14 17.77 7.47
CA TRP A 33 -6.91 16.53 6.73
C TRP A 33 -7.29 16.67 5.25
N TYR A 34 -8.44 17.26 4.93
CA TYR A 34 -8.82 17.55 3.55
C TYR A 34 -7.83 18.49 2.85
N LEU A 35 -7.43 19.58 3.50
CA LEU A 35 -6.50 20.56 2.94
C LEU A 35 -5.13 19.94 2.63
N THR A 36 -4.65 19.03 3.49
CA THR A 36 -3.40 18.31 3.24
C THR A 36 -3.53 17.31 2.10
N LEU A 37 -4.69 16.65 1.91
CA LEU A 37 -4.91 15.80 0.72
C LEU A 37 -4.87 16.62 -0.57
N VAL A 38 -5.53 17.78 -0.61
CA VAL A 38 -5.52 18.68 -1.78
C VAL A 38 -4.09 19.19 -2.05
N SER A 39 -3.36 19.56 -1.00
CA SER A 39 -1.96 19.99 -1.12
C SER A 39 -1.06 18.87 -1.64
N THR A 40 -1.26 17.64 -1.18
CA THR A 40 -0.55 16.44 -1.68
C THR A 40 -0.79 16.25 -3.18
N LEU A 41 -2.04 16.34 -3.64
CA LEU A 41 -2.38 16.23 -5.06
C LEU A 41 -1.69 17.32 -5.89
N TRP A 42 -1.77 18.57 -5.43
CA TRP A 42 -1.17 19.72 -6.10
C TRP A 42 0.36 19.58 -6.23
N PHE A 43 1.05 19.30 -5.12
CA PHE A 43 2.51 19.15 -5.15
C PHE A 43 2.96 17.90 -5.90
N THR A 44 2.18 16.81 -5.88
CA THR A 44 2.47 15.63 -6.69
C THR A 44 2.36 15.95 -8.18
N PHE A 45 1.30 16.66 -8.58
CA PHE A 45 1.13 17.11 -9.96
C PHE A 45 2.31 17.98 -10.41
N LEU A 46 2.69 19.00 -9.63
CA LEU A 46 3.83 19.86 -9.94
C LEU A 46 5.16 19.09 -9.96
N CYS A 47 5.35 18.12 -9.06
CA CYS A 47 6.52 17.26 -9.05
C CYS A 47 6.63 16.44 -10.34
N VAL A 48 5.57 15.74 -10.73
CA VAL A 48 5.54 14.94 -11.96
C VAL A 48 5.76 15.83 -13.19
N LEU A 49 5.02 16.94 -13.28
CA LEU A 49 5.13 17.88 -14.39
C LEU A 49 6.56 18.41 -14.54
N THR A 50 7.15 18.90 -13.46
CA THR A 50 8.53 19.41 -13.50
C THR A 50 9.57 18.31 -13.71
N SER A 51 9.34 17.09 -13.21
CA SER A 51 10.24 15.96 -13.47
C SER A 51 10.29 15.58 -14.95
N ILE A 52 9.16 15.67 -15.66
CA ILE A 52 9.09 15.41 -17.10
C ILE A 52 9.91 16.45 -17.88
N PHE A 53 9.78 17.74 -17.55
CA PHE A 53 10.44 18.81 -18.31
C PHE A 53 11.87 19.13 -17.87
N LYS A 54 12.20 18.95 -16.59
CA LYS A 54 13.50 19.38 -16.02
C LYS A 54 14.33 18.23 -15.44
N GLY A 55 13.77 17.03 -15.36
CA GLY A 55 14.41 15.86 -14.77
C GLY A 55 14.26 15.78 -13.24
N SER A 56 14.44 14.57 -12.71
CA SER A 56 14.26 14.22 -11.29
C SER A 56 15.36 14.73 -10.36
N SER A 57 16.47 15.24 -10.90
CA SER A 57 17.56 15.85 -10.12
C SER A 57 17.43 17.37 -9.99
N HIS A 58 16.44 17.98 -10.66
CA HIS A 58 16.31 19.43 -10.69
C HIS A 58 15.83 19.97 -9.32
N PRO A 59 16.43 21.06 -8.78
CA PRO A 59 16.10 21.56 -7.43
C PRO A 59 14.62 21.87 -7.20
N ILE A 60 13.94 22.42 -8.22
CA ILE A 60 12.50 22.72 -8.15
C ILE A 60 11.68 21.44 -7.99
N THR A 61 12.02 20.39 -8.74
CA THR A 61 11.33 19.10 -8.69
C THR A 61 11.52 18.44 -7.32
N ILE A 62 12.74 18.48 -6.78
CA ILE A 62 13.04 18.00 -5.42
C ILE A 62 12.22 18.78 -4.37
N ARG A 63 12.08 20.10 -4.52
CA ARG A 63 11.26 20.92 -3.61
C ARG A 63 9.79 20.52 -3.65
N TYR A 64 9.21 20.32 -4.83
CA TYR A 64 7.81 19.86 -4.94
C TYR A 64 7.62 18.45 -4.37
N TYR A 65 8.57 17.55 -4.60
CA TYR A 65 8.56 16.21 -4.00
C TYR A 65 8.62 16.26 -2.47
N SER A 66 9.54 17.05 -1.90
CA SER A 66 9.65 17.24 -0.45
C SER A 66 8.36 17.82 0.14
N ASN A 67 7.77 18.84 -0.50
CA ASN A 67 6.50 19.41 -0.07
C ASN A 67 5.33 18.41 -0.16
N ALA A 68 5.29 17.58 -1.19
CA ALA A 68 4.29 16.52 -1.31
C ALA A 68 4.42 15.52 -0.15
N LEU A 69 5.64 15.06 0.15
CA LEU A 69 5.90 14.14 1.26
C LEU A 69 5.60 14.78 2.62
N LEU A 70 5.93 16.05 2.83
CA LEU A 70 5.57 16.77 4.05
C LEU A 70 4.05 16.84 4.23
N SER A 71 3.31 17.13 3.16
CA SER A 71 1.84 17.13 3.17
C SER A 71 1.27 15.75 3.49
N ILE A 72 1.87 14.69 2.95
CA ILE A 72 1.54 13.29 3.27
C ILE A 72 1.80 12.98 4.75
N LEU A 73 2.96 13.37 5.28
CA LEU A 73 3.30 13.18 6.69
C LEU A 73 2.27 13.85 7.61
N ILE A 74 1.92 15.10 7.35
CA ILE A 74 0.90 15.82 8.12
C ILE A 74 -0.45 15.09 8.03
N THR A 75 -0.84 14.63 6.83
CA THR A 75 -2.08 13.87 6.62
C THR A 75 -2.14 12.64 7.53
N TYR A 76 -1.11 11.80 7.53
CA TYR A 76 -1.10 10.59 8.34
C TYR A 76 -0.93 10.89 9.83
N LEU A 77 -0.22 11.94 10.23
CA LEU A 77 -0.19 12.38 11.63
C LEU A 77 -1.57 12.81 12.13
N ILE A 78 -2.37 13.50 11.31
CA ILE A 78 -3.76 13.83 11.66
C ILE A 78 -4.60 12.57 11.80
N ILE A 79 -4.48 11.61 10.86
CA ILE A 79 -5.19 10.32 10.92
C ILE A 79 -4.81 9.57 12.20
N LEU A 80 -3.53 9.42 12.50
CA LEU A 80 -3.09 8.72 13.72
C LEU A 80 -3.57 9.44 14.98
N ARG A 81 -3.50 10.77 15.03
CA ARG A 81 -4.02 11.54 16.16
C ARG A 81 -5.52 11.28 16.35
N GLN A 82 -6.30 11.16 15.28
CA GLN A 82 -7.73 10.87 15.36
C GLN A 82 -8.00 9.42 15.79
N THR A 83 -7.32 8.45 15.18
CA THR A 83 -7.47 7.02 15.46
C THR A 83 -7.06 6.65 16.89
N TYR A 84 -6.04 7.33 17.42
CA TYR A 84 -5.43 6.99 18.69
C TYR A 84 -5.60 8.05 19.78
N LYS A 85 -6.49 9.04 19.59
CA LYS A 85 -6.70 10.17 20.51
C LYS A 85 -6.88 9.75 21.98
N ASN A 86 -7.52 8.60 22.20
CA ASN A 86 -7.87 8.10 23.52
C ASN A 86 -6.88 7.06 24.06
N LYS A 87 -5.82 6.72 23.30
CA LYS A 87 -4.81 5.76 23.75
C LYS A 87 -3.61 6.52 24.32
N PRO A 88 -3.09 6.14 25.50
CA PRO A 88 -1.92 6.78 26.07
C PRO A 88 -0.70 6.53 25.18
N ILE A 89 0.25 7.46 25.16
CA ILE A 89 1.49 7.32 24.38
C ILE A 89 2.31 6.09 24.80
N THR A 90 2.16 5.67 26.06
CA THR A 90 2.77 4.44 26.59
C THR A 90 2.32 3.18 25.85
N TYR A 91 1.12 3.17 25.26
CA TYR A 91 0.66 2.07 24.41
C TYR A 91 1.54 1.92 23.16
N PHE A 92 1.90 3.05 22.53
CA PHE A 92 2.79 3.07 21.36
C PHE A 92 4.19 2.59 21.71
N ILE A 93 4.74 3.13 22.81
CA ILE A 93 6.07 2.77 23.30
C ILE A 93 6.10 1.29 23.67
N GLY A 94 5.07 0.78 24.35
CA GLY A 94 4.98 -0.63 24.72
C GLY A 94 4.90 -1.57 23.51
N GLN A 95 4.21 -1.17 22.43
CA GLN A 95 4.20 -1.95 21.19
C GLN A 95 5.55 -1.95 20.49
N LEU A 96 6.20 -0.79 20.41
CA LEU A 96 7.54 -0.67 19.84
C LEU A 96 8.54 -1.51 20.63
N TRP A 97 8.46 -1.45 21.96
CA TRP A 97 9.30 -2.23 22.87
C TRP A 97 9.09 -3.74 22.69
N HIS A 98 7.84 -4.21 22.65
CA HIS A 98 7.53 -5.62 22.44
C HIS A 98 8.05 -6.15 21.08
N LEU A 99 8.11 -5.31 20.05
CA LEU A 99 8.69 -5.69 18.77
C LEU A 99 10.21 -5.84 18.85
N ILE A 100 10.87 -4.93 19.54
CA ILE A 100 12.30 -5.00 19.83
C ILE A 100 12.61 -6.28 20.62
N ASP A 101 11.86 -6.55 21.70
CA ASP A 101 12.06 -7.72 22.56
C ASP A 101 11.83 -9.06 21.85
N LYS A 102 10.79 -9.17 21.01
CA LYS A 102 10.51 -10.40 20.24
C LYS A 102 11.68 -10.77 19.33
N ASN A 103 12.34 -9.77 18.75
CA ASN A 103 13.49 -9.96 17.86
C ASN A 103 14.76 -10.36 18.64
N TYR A 104 14.92 -9.92 19.88
CA TYR A 104 16.02 -10.36 20.74
C TYR A 104 15.83 -11.79 21.26
N SER A 105 14.62 -12.15 21.70
CA SER A 105 14.36 -13.48 22.30
C SER A 105 14.49 -14.64 21.30
N THR A 106 14.00 -14.46 20.06
CA THR A 106 14.02 -15.50 19.02
C THR A 106 15.44 -15.92 18.61
N LYS A 107 16.45 -15.05 18.79
CA LYS A 107 17.85 -15.37 18.50
C LYS A 107 18.50 -16.29 19.56
N ASN A 108 18.05 -16.23 20.81
CA ASN A 108 18.65 -17.03 21.89
C ASN A 108 18.13 -18.47 21.91
N THR A 109 16.86 -18.70 21.55
CA THR A 109 16.28 -20.05 21.55
C THR A 109 16.88 -20.96 20.46
N LYS A 110 17.28 -20.39 19.31
CA LYS A 110 17.96 -21.16 18.23
C LYS A 110 19.41 -21.52 18.55
N LYS A 111 20.07 -20.85 19.50
CA LYS A 111 21.47 -21.14 19.85
C LYS A 111 21.62 -22.33 20.81
N ASN A 112 20.56 -22.65 21.56
CA ASN A 112 20.58 -23.75 22.54
C ASN A 112 20.06 -25.08 21.99
N SER A 113 19.40 -25.10 20.82
CA SER A 113 18.90 -26.34 20.19
C SER A 113 19.90 -27.01 19.24
N SER A 114 21.12 -26.46 19.08
CA SER A 114 22.19 -27.05 18.26
C SER A 114 23.31 -27.73 19.06
N SER A 115 23.08 -28.05 20.33
CA SER A 115 24.09 -28.63 21.25
C SER A 115 23.73 -30.04 21.78
N SER A 116 22.78 -30.74 21.17
CA SER A 116 22.42 -32.11 21.56
C SER A 116 22.17 -32.98 20.34
N ALA A 117 23.25 -33.34 19.64
CA ALA A 117 23.27 -34.42 18.67
C ALA A 117 24.67 -35.03 18.66
N ASP A 118 25.04 -35.71 19.74
CA ASP A 118 26.08 -36.73 19.69
C ASP A 118 25.88 -37.74 20.83
N THR A 119 25.34 -38.92 20.48
CA THR A 119 25.64 -40.29 20.99
C THR A 119 24.46 -41.23 20.71
N GLY A 120 24.74 -42.37 20.07
CA GLY A 120 24.02 -43.63 20.36
C GLY A 120 23.32 -44.35 19.20
N ASP A 121 24.09 -45.26 18.59
CA ASP A 121 23.76 -46.65 18.23
C ASP A 121 22.83 -47.03 17.06
N SER A 122 23.53 -47.68 16.12
CA SER A 122 23.16 -48.88 15.36
C SER A 122 22.00 -49.73 15.89
N ASN A 123 21.02 -50.01 15.02
CA ASN A 123 20.71 -51.40 14.71
C ASN A 123 20.01 -51.61 13.36
N THR A 124 20.57 -52.58 12.66
CA THR A 124 20.16 -53.24 11.42
C THR A 124 18.76 -53.86 11.50
N THR A 125 17.93 -53.70 10.47
CA THR A 125 17.21 -54.84 9.87
C THR A 125 16.59 -54.47 8.52
N ASN A 126 16.92 -55.32 7.55
CA ASN A 126 16.31 -55.42 6.23
C ASN A 126 14.82 -55.72 6.36
N ASN A 127 13.98 -55.09 5.53
CA ASN A 127 12.91 -55.85 4.89
C ASN A 127 12.53 -55.25 3.54
N ALA A 128 12.83 -56.02 2.49
CA ALA A 128 12.30 -55.83 1.17
C ALA A 128 10.81 -56.18 1.19
N ASN A 129 9.97 -55.31 0.64
CA ASN A 129 8.67 -55.76 0.14
C ASN A 129 8.31 -54.98 -1.12
N THR A 130 8.59 -55.63 -2.24
CA THR A 130 7.90 -55.51 -3.52
C THR A 130 6.39 -55.52 -3.32
N ASN A 131 5.70 -54.50 -3.84
CA ASN A 131 4.34 -54.69 -4.31
C ASN A 131 4.10 -53.90 -5.60
N THR A 132 4.03 -54.71 -6.66
CA THR A 132 3.60 -54.47 -8.02
C THR A 132 2.08 -54.25 -8.08
N ASN A 133 1.61 -53.74 -9.23
CA ASN A 133 0.22 -53.52 -9.67
C ASN A 133 -0.40 -52.21 -9.15
N LYS A 134 -1.08 -51.40 -9.95
CA LYS A 134 -1.95 -51.79 -11.07
C LYS A 134 -2.24 -50.59 -11.98
N ASP A 135 -2.37 -50.89 -13.26
CA ASP A 135 -2.83 -50.02 -14.33
C ASP A 135 -4.05 -49.18 -13.96
N THR A 136 -4.07 -47.90 -14.33
CA THR A 136 -5.33 -47.22 -14.63
C THR A 136 -5.17 -46.37 -15.88
N LYS A 137 -5.83 -46.87 -16.92
CA LYS A 137 -6.02 -46.31 -18.26
C LYS A 137 -6.21 -44.79 -18.27
N THR A 138 -5.34 -44.13 -19.03
CA THR A 138 -5.56 -42.83 -19.65
C THR A 138 -6.70 -42.95 -20.66
N LYS A 139 -7.86 -42.33 -20.39
CA LYS A 139 -8.87 -42.03 -21.41
C LYS A 139 -8.66 -40.60 -21.90
N THR A 140 -8.04 -40.51 -23.07
CA THR A 140 -8.00 -39.35 -23.93
C THR A 140 -9.41 -39.10 -24.46
N ASN A 141 -10.04 -38.00 -24.06
CA ASN A 141 -11.19 -37.44 -24.78
C ASN A 141 -10.80 -36.10 -25.36
N THR A 142 -10.47 -36.16 -26.64
CA THR A 142 -10.47 -35.07 -27.60
C THR A 142 -11.90 -34.55 -27.73
N ASN A 143 -12.13 -33.25 -27.56
CA ASN A 143 -13.23 -32.57 -28.25
C ASN A 143 -12.83 -31.12 -28.52
N ALA A 144 -12.85 -30.80 -29.81
CA ALA A 144 -12.62 -29.50 -30.38
C ALA A 144 -13.89 -28.65 -30.36
N SER A 145 -13.67 -27.33 -30.36
CA SER A 145 -14.50 -26.25 -30.92
C SER A 145 -16.01 -26.28 -30.72
N THR A 146 -16.56 -25.23 -30.07
CA THR A 146 -17.24 -24.15 -30.83
C THR A 146 -17.54 -22.93 -29.95
N ASN A 147 -17.20 -21.76 -30.50
CA ASN A 147 -17.78 -20.47 -30.14
C ASN A 147 -19.31 -20.51 -30.33
N THR A 148 -20.09 -19.99 -29.39
CA THR A 148 -21.29 -19.21 -29.70
C THR A 148 -21.60 -18.22 -28.58
N ASN A 149 -21.93 -17.00 -29.01
CA ASN A 149 -22.34 -15.84 -28.23
C ASN A 149 -23.65 -16.01 -27.45
N ASN A 150 -23.89 -14.99 -26.62
CA ASN A 150 -25.16 -14.55 -26.03
C ASN A 150 -25.58 -15.22 -24.73
N SER A 151 -25.63 -14.43 -23.65
CA SER A 151 -26.91 -14.09 -23.00
C SER A 151 -26.74 -12.99 -21.95
N ASN A 152 -27.61 -11.99 -22.09
CA ASN A 152 -28.09 -11.12 -21.02
C ASN A 152 -28.49 -11.95 -19.78
N SER A 153 -28.16 -11.45 -18.58
CA SER A 153 -29.06 -11.63 -17.44
C SER A 153 -28.80 -10.59 -16.36
N ASN A 154 -29.75 -9.67 -16.30
CA ASN A 154 -30.15 -8.84 -15.19
C ASN A 154 -30.28 -9.69 -13.90
N SER A 155 -29.60 -9.33 -12.81
CA SER A 155 -29.94 -9.88 -11.48
C SER A 155 -29.73 -8.84 -10.39
N ASN A 156 -30.85 -8.24 -10.03
CA ASN A 156 -31.12 -7.58 -8.76
C ASN A 156 -31.06 -8.64 -7.65
N SER A 157 -30.34 -8.41 -6.56
CA SER A 157 -30.60 -9.13 -5.30
C SER A 157 -30.24 -8.26 -4.10
N ASN A 158 -31.30 -7.62 -3.61
CA ASN A 158 -31.47 -7.08 -2.28
C ASN A 158 -31.47 -8.26 -1.29
N SER A 159 -30.66 -8.22 -0.24
CA SER A 159 -30.82 -9.14 0.90
C SER A 159 -30.68 -8.36 2.20
N ASN A 160 -31.84 -7.92 2.68
CA ASN A 160 -32.16 -7.56 4.05
C ASN A 160 -32.15 -8.84 4.88
N SER A 161 -31.39 -8.91 5.97
CA SER A 161 -31.59 -9.93 7.00
C SER A 161 -31.66 -9.26 8.37
N ASN A 162 -32.89 -9.05 8.79
CA ASN A 162 -33.30 -8.70 10.14
C ASN A 162 -33.55 -10.01 10.88
N SER A 163 -32.86 -10.27 11.99
CA SER A 163 -33.19 -11.40 12.88
C SER A 163 -33.09 -10.96 14.33
N ASN A 164 -34.26 -10.78 14.93
CA ASN A 164 -34.52 -10.70 16.36
C ASN A 164 -34.50 -12.12 16.94
N SER A 165 -33.78 -12.36 18.03
CA SER A 165 -34.15 -13.39 19.02
C SER A 165 -33.68 -12.99 20.42
N ASN A 166 -34.61 -13.00 21.36
CA ASN A 166 -34.41 -12.70 22.78
C ASN A 166 -33.76 -13.86 23.56
N ASN A 167 -32.95 -13.47 24.55
CA ASN A 167 -32.66 -14.03 25.87
C ASN A 167 -32.41 -15.53 26.07
N SER A 168 -31.18 -15.84 26.51
CA SER A 168 -30.95 -16.77 27.62
C SER A 168 -29.69 -16.35 28.40
N ALA A 169 -29.85 -16.21 29.71
CA ALA A 169 -28.80 -15.84 30.66
C ALA A 169 -27.88 -17.04 30.91
N GLY A 170 -26.57 -16.84 30.75
CA GLY A 170 -25.56 -17.85 31.01
C GLY A 170 -24.15 -17.32 30.77
N THR A 171 -23.55 -16.78 31.85
CA THR A 171 -22.10 -16.67 32.06
C THR A 171 -21.27 -15.99 30.95
N GLU A 172 -21.30 -14.66 30.93
CA GLU A 172 -20.30 -13.81 30.25
C GLU A 172 -18.91 -13.99 30.90
N ILE A 173 -18.16 -14.99 30.44
CA ILE A 173 -16.70 -14.90 30.31
C ILE A 173 -16.40 -15.04 28.83
N ASP A 174 -16.95 -14.11 28.05
CA ASP A 174 -16.50 -13.90 26.69
C ASP A 174 -15.07 -13.37 26.77
N LYS A 175 -14.14 -14.27 26.46
CA LYS A 175 -12.79 -13.94 26.02
C LYS A 175 -12.90 -12.88 24.93
N GLN A 176 -12.79 -11.62 25.35
CA GLN A 176 -12.11 -10.58 24.60
C GLN A 176 -10.67 -11.06 24.38
N THR A 177 -10.51 -12.01 23.47
CA THR A 177 -9.33 -12.10 22.63
C THR A 177 -9.40 -10.86 21.74
N SER A 178 -9.20 -9.69 22.36
CA SER A 178 -8.87 -8.44 21.72
C SER A 178 -7.70 -8.81 20.84
N ASN A 179 -8.02 -9.03 19.56
CA ASN A 179 -7.05 -9.33 18.54
C ASN A 179 -6.13 -8.13 18.57
N LYS A 180 -5.01 -8.23 19.32
CA LYS A 180 -4.00 -7.18 19.49
C LYS A 180 -3.40 -6.99 18.10
N LYS A 181 -4.11 -6.24 17.25
CA LYS A 181 -3.61 -5.81 15.96
C LYS A 181 -2.43 -4.91 16.31
N SER A 182 -1.24 -5.43 16.03
CA SER A 182 -0.01 -4.68 16.18
C SER A 182 -0.16 -3.35 15.43
N LEU A 183 0.24 -2.27 16.07
CA LEU A 183 0.23 -0.92 15.55
C LEU A 183 1.03 -0.83 14.23
N LEU A 184 2.10 -1.62 14.08
CA LEU A 184 2.85 -1.69 12.82
C LEU A 184 2.07 -2.38 11.69
N ARG A 185 0.99 -3.10 12.02
CA ARG A 185 0.04 -3.62 11.04
C ARG A 185 -1.05 -2.60 10.70
N ASP A 186 -1.04 -1.41 11.28
CA ASP A 186 -1.89 -0.32 10.80
C ASP A 186 -1.31 0.24 9.50
N GLU A 187 -2.09 0.18 8.43
CA GLU A 187 -1.68 0.67 7.11
C GLU A 187 -1.26 2.15 7.16
N ASN A 188 -1.93 2.96 7.99
CA ASN A 188 -1.60 4.38 8.13
C ASN A 188 -0.20 4.59 8.72
N VAL A 189 0.21 3.73 9.66
CA VAL A 189 1.55 3.76 10.26
C VAL A 189 2.59 3.35 9.22
N GLN A 190 2.30 2.32 8.41
CA GLN A 190 3.19 1.87 7.34
C GLN A 190 3.44 2.98 6.31
N TYR A 191 2.38 3.65 5.86
CA TYR A 191 2.48 4.78 4.93
C TYR A 191 3.17 5.99 5.54
N LEU A 192 2.94 6.30 6.83
CA LEU A 192 3.64 7.37 7.52
C LEU A 192 5.15 7.11 7.54
N LEU A 193 5.56 5.92 7.96
CA LEU A 193 6.98 5.54 8.01
C LEU A 193 7.61 5.55 6.61
N PHE A 194 6.91 5.00 5.62
CA PHE A 194 7.37 4.97 4.24
C PHE A 194 7.61 6.38 3.67
N ALA A 195 6.66 7.30 3.90
CA ALA A 195 6.78 8.70 3.51
C ALA A 195 7.89 9.42 4.28
N PHE A 196 8.05 9.13 5.57
CA PHE A 196 9.06 9.74 6.44
C PHE A 196 10.48 9.44 5.96
N PHE A 197 10.79 8.18 5.67
CA PHE A 197 12.11 7.81 5.16
C PHE A 197 12.39 8.45 3.80
N HIS A 198 11.41 8.51 2.89
CA HIS A 198 11.58 9.22 1.62
C HIS A 198 11.77 10.73 1.81
N TRP A 199 11.13 11.32 2.83
CA TRP A 199 11.22 12.75 3.11
C TRP A 199 12.60 13.14 3.65
N ILE A 200 13.20 12.33 4.53
CA ILE A 200 14.57 12.55 5.03
C ILE A 200 15.56 12.69 3.86
N PHE A 201 15.38 11.88 2.82
CA PHE A 201 16.24 11.89 1.64
C PHE A 201 15.76 12.81 0.51
N ALA A 202 14.70 13.60 0.71
CA ALA A 202 14.16 14.55 -0.26
C ALA A 202 14.95 15.87 -0.27
N SER A 203 16.25 15.78 -0.53
CA SER A 203 17.16 16.93 -0.61
C SER A 203 18.15 16.79 -1.76
N LYS A 204 18.62 17.93 -2.28
CA LYS A 204 19.60 18.01 -3.37
C LYS A 204 20.90 17.27 -3.02
N SER A 205 21.30 17.26 -1.75
CA SER A 205 22.51 16.58 -1.27
C SER A 205 22.49 15.08 -1.52
N PHE A 206 21.29 14.49 -1.64
CA PHE A 206 21.08 13.07 -1.87
C PHE A 206 20.78 12.73 -3.35
N GLY A 207 20.90 13.69 -4.27
CA GLY A 207 20.76 13.48 -5.72
C GLY A 207 19.31 13.28 -6.21
N SER A 208 19.15 12.54 -7.32
CA SER A 208 17.85 12.33 -7.99
C SER A 208 16.80 11.70 -7.08
N ILE A 209 15.59 12.25 -7.06
CA ILE A 209 14.43 11.64 -6.40
C ILE A 209 13.75 10.59 -7.30
N ASN A 210 12.79 9.84 -6.73
CA ASN A 210 11.87 9.00 -7.48
C ASN A 210 10.42 9.52 -7.32
N PRO A 211 9.88 10.26 -8.32
CA PRO A 211 8.51 10.78 -8.24
C PRO A 211 7.43 9.70 -8.14
N SER A 212 7.68 8.47 -8.61
CA SER A 212 6.68 7.39 -8.61
C SER A 212 6.28 6.95 -7.20
N THR A 213 7.12 7.21 -6.19
CA THR A 213 6.77 7.01 -4.77
C THR A 213 5.49 7.75 -4.38
N LEU A 214 5.17 8.86 -5.05
CA LEU A 214 3.99 9.68 -4.74
C LEU A 214 2.68 9.10 -5.29
N TYR A 215 2.72 8.12 -6.20
CA TYR A 215 1.53 7.66 -6.91
C TYR A 215 0.47 7.01 -6.02
N PRO A 216 0.80 6.07 -5.10
CA PRO A 216 -0.19 5.50 -4.21
C PRO A 216 -0.86 6.58 -3.35
N PHE A 217 -0.06 7.49 -2.80
CA PHE A 217 -0.56 8.61 -1.99
C PHE A 217 -1.49 9.55 -2.75
N ALA A 218 -1.17 9.86 -4.01
CA ALA A 218 -2.02 10.69 -4.86
C ALA A 218 -3.33 9.96 -5.21
N ILE A 219 -3.29 8.66 -5.47
CA ILE A 219 -4.49 7.86 -5.73
C ILE A 219 -5.41 7.89 -4.51
N TYR A 220 -4.93 7.50 -3.32
CA TYR A 220 -5.76 7.55 -2.11
C TYR A 220 -6.22 8.99 -1.80
N GLY A 221 -5.33 9.97 -2.00
CA GLY A 221 -5.62 11.38 -1.82
C GLY A 221 -6.76 11.89 -2.68
N LEU A 222 -6.85 11.45 -3.94
CA LEU A 222 -7.91 11.80 -4.86
C LEU A 222 -9.28 11.29 -4.38
N PHE A 223 -9.37 10.02 -3.98
CA PHE A 223 -10.63 9.46 -3.51
C PHE A 223 -11.09 10.11 -2.20
N HIS A 224 -10.19 10.29 -1.24
CA HIS A 224 -10.54 10.91 0.04
C HIS A 224 -10.91 12.39 -0.11
N SER A 225 -10.16 13.16 -0.90
CA SER A 225 -10.48 14.57 -1.14
C SER A 225 -11.81 14.74 -1.86
N THR A 226 -12.06 14.00 -2.93
CA THR A 226 -13.33 14.08 -3.68
C THR A 226 -14.54 13.66 -2.84
N ASN A 227 -14.41 12.62 -2.02
CA ASN A 227 -15.46 12.23 -1.08
C ASN A 227 -15.74 13.34 -0.06
N TYR A 228 -14.70 13.96 0.48
CA TYR A 228 -14.86 15.08 1.41
C TYR A 228 -15.50 16.30 0.73
N THR A 229 -15.08 16.63 -0.49
CA THR A 229 -15.68 17.70 -1.30
C THR A 229 -17.17 17.44 -1.53
N GLN A 230 -17.55 16.21 -1.89
CA GLN A 230 -18.93 15.80 -2.08
C GLN A 230 -19.76 15.97 -0.79
N ALA A 231 -19.24 15.52 0.35
CA ALA A 231 -19.99 15.50 1.61
C ALA A 231 -20.07 16.86 2.30
N ASN A 232 -18.99 17.66 2.25
CA ASN A 232 -18.84 18.84 3.11
C ASN A 232 -18.72 20.17 2.36
N ILE A 233 -18.37 20.16 1.07
CA ILE A 233 -18.15 21.40 0.31
C ILE A 233 -19.32 21.68 -0.63
N ILE A 234 -19.65 20.75 -1.52
CA ILE A 234 -20.67 20.94 -2.57
C ILE A 234 -22.04 21.36 -2.02
N PRO A 235 -22.58 20.74 -0.95
CA PRO A 235 -23.91 21.11 -0.45
C PRO A 235 -24.02 22.59 -0.06
N PHE A 236 -22.92 23.19 0.41
CA PHE A 236 -22.89 24.53 0.96
C PHE A 236 -22.44 25.61 -0.04
N LEU A 237 -22.01 25.25 -1.26
CA LEU A 237 -21.56 26.22 -2.26
C LEU A 237 -22.64 27.28 -2.55
N PRO A 238 -22.32 28.58 -2.46
CA PRO A 238 -23.25 29.64 -2.81
C PRO A 238 -23.39 29.73 -4.33
N PHE A 239 -24.48 30.34 -4.81
CA PHE A 239 -24.73 30.65 -6.22
C PHE A 239 -24.89 29.45 -7.20
N ILE A 240 -24.77 28.21 -6.71
CA ILE A 240 -25.02 27.00 -7.50
C ILE A 240 -26.43 26.48 -7.19
N ASN A 241 -27.22 26.25 -8.24
CA ASN A 241 -28.56 25.71 -8.11
C ASN A 241 -28.54 24.26 -7.56
N SER A 242 -29.63 23.83 -6.92
CA SER A 242 -29.71 22.50 -6.29
C SER A 242 -29.57 21.34 -7.27
N VAL A 243 -30.06 21.51 -8.51
CA VAL A 243 -29.98 20.48 -9.57
C VAL A 243 -28.53 20.23 -9.99
N THR A 244 -27.74 21.29 -10.15
CA THR A 244 -26.32 21.23 -10.48
C THR A 244 -25.51 20.63 -9.33
N LYS A 245 -25.81 21.00 -8.08
CA LYS A 245 -25.19 20.37 -6.90
C LYS A 245 -25.44 18.86 -6.88
N GLN A 246 -26.68 18.44 -7.09
CA GLN A 246 -27.05 17.03 -7.15
C GLN A 246 -26.32 16.31 -8.29
N LYS A 247 -26.27 16.92 -9.49
CA LYS A 247 -25.53 16.37 -10.63
C LYS A 247 -24.04 16.17 -10.32
N TRP A 248 -23.39 17.14 -9.68
CA TRP A 248 -21.99 17.01 -9.29
C TRP A 248 -21.78 15.90 -8.26
N CYS A 249 -22.66 15.81 -7.25
CA CYS A 249 -22.60 14.71 -6.28
C CYS A 249 -22.80 13.35 -6.95
N SER A 250 -23.76 13.22 -7.87
CA SER A 250 -23.98 11.98 -8.64
C SER A 250 -22.78 11.61 -9.50
N ASN A 251 -22.11 12.59 -10.13
CA ASN A 251 -20.90 12.35 -10.91
C ASN A 251 -19.74 11.85 -10.04
N ILE A 252 -19.53 12.45 -8.85
CA ILE A 252 -18.49 11.98 -7.92
C ILE A 252 -18.82 10.57 -7.43
N GLN A 253 -20.08 10.28 -7.09
CA GLN A 253 -20.50 8.93 -6.70
C GLN A 253 -20.26 7.91 -7.83
N TYR A 254 -20.58 8.27 -9.08
CA TYR A 254 -20.30 7.44 -10.23
C TYR A 254 -18.79 7.19 -10.41
N PHE A 255 -17.96 8.22 -10.26
CA PHE A 255 -16.50 8.11 -10.28
C PHE A 255 -16.01 7.13 -9.20
N HIS A 256 -16.49 7.28 -7.96
CA HIS A 256 -16.13 6.38 -6.86
C HIS A 256 -16.50 4.94 -7.16
N ARG A 257 -17.74 4.66 -7.58
CA ARG A 257 -18.16 3.28 -7.90
C ARG A 257 -17.38 2.67 -9.07
N SER A 258 -17.07 3.47 -10.08
CA SER A 258 -16.43 2.98 -11.31
C SER A 258 -14.92 2.74 -11.15
N PHE A 259 -14.25 3.56 -10.33
CA PHE A 259 -12.80 3.59 -10.27
C PHE A 259 -12.19 3.16 -8.93
N ASN A 260 -12.96 3.05 -7.83
CA ASN A 260 -12.38 2.76 -6.51
C ASN A 260 -11.61 1.43 -6.46
N GLU A 261 -12.18 0.35 -7.00
CA GLU A 261 -11.46 -0.94 -7.03
C GLU A 261 -10.26 -0.91 -7.97
N ARG A 262 -10.45 -0.37 -9.18
CA ARG A 262 -9.38 -0.27 -10.19
C ARG A 262 -8.21 0.59 -9.69
N SER A 263 -8.50 1.68 -8.99
CA SER A 263 -7.49 2.58 -8.46
C SER A 263 -6.68 1.92 -7.35
N ARG A 264 -7.29 1.09 -6.49
CA ARG A 264 -6.57 0.29 -5.49
C ARG A 264 -5.64 -0.73 -6.13
N ILE A 265 -6.09 -1.39 -7.21
CA ILE A 265 -5.23 -2.28 -8.01
C ILE A 265 -4.03 -1.50 -8.58
N ILE A 266 -4.28 -0.32 -9.16
CA ILE A 266 -3.21 0.52 -9.72
C ILE A 266 -2.24 0.99 -8.63
N ALA A 267 -2.75 1.46 -7.48
CA ALA A 267 -1.92 1.89 -6.36
C ALA A 267 -1.01 0.75 -5.89
N SER A 268 -1.59 -0.42 -5.63
CA SER A 268 -0.87 -1.63 -5.27
C SER A 268 0.17 -2.04 -6.32
N ASN A 269 -0.18 -1.97 -7.60
CA ASN A 269 0.77 -2.25 -8.68
C ASN A 269 1.94 -1.26 -8.70
N THR A 270 1.67 0.04 -8.51
CA THR A 270 2.72 1.04 -8.41
C THR A 270 3.59 0.85 -7.17
N GLU A 271 3.03 0.41 -6.04
CA GLU A 271 3.78 0.03 -4.85
C GLU A 271 4.78 -1.08 -5.18
N VAL A 272 4.31 -2.16 -5.81
CA VAL A 272 5.16 -3.31 -6.17
C VAL A 272 6.26 -2.91 -7.16
N LEU A 273 5.92 -2.10 -8.16
CA LEU A 273 6.88 -1.62 -9.16
C LEU A 273 7.91 -0.63 -8.61
N LEU A 274 7.74 -0.06 -7.41
CA LEU A 274 8.77 0.81 -6.82
C LEU A 274 10.11 0.10 -6.67
N ILE A 275 10.10 -1.22 -6.43
CA ILE A 275 11.33 -1.98 -6.24
C ILE A 275 12.24 -1.95 -7.47
N SER A 276 11.66 -1.92 -8.68
CA SER A 276 12.45 -1.98 -9.92
C SER A 276 13.30 -0.73 -10.14
N PHE A 277 12.90 0.41 -9.57
CA PHE A 277 13.67 1.65 -9.66
C PHE A 277 15.01 1.58 -8.92
N TYR A 278 15.17 0.66 -7.98
CA TYR A 278 16.41 0.49 -7.22
C TYR A 278 17.40 -0.50 -7.85
N PHE A 279 16.95 -1.38 -8.76
CA PHE A 279 17.84 -2.40 -9.36
C PHE A 279 19.01 -1.79 -10.11
N GLY A 280 18.77 -0.80 -10.98
CA GLY A 280 19.84 -0.14 -11.74
C GLY A 280 20.90 0.50 -10.83
N PRO A 281 20.51 1.39 -9.89
CA PRO A 281 21.41 1.95 -8.90
C PRO A 281 22.18 0.91 -8.06
N ILE A 282 21.52 -0.18 -7.64
CA ILE A 282 22.17 -1.27 -6.88
C ILE A 282 23.19 -2.01 -7.73
N ILE A 283 22.88 -2.35 -8.98
CA ILE A 283 23.82 -3.00 -9.89
C ILE A 283 25.05 -2.08 -10.12
N LYS A 284 24.82 -0.78 -10.32
CA LYS A 284 25.90 0.20 -10.45
C LYS A 284 26.76 0.29 -9.19
N LEU A 285 26.14 0.20 -8.01
CA LEU A 285 26.86 0.15 -6.73
C LEU A 285 27.70 -1.13 -6.62
N LEU A 286 27.12 -2.30 -6.89
CA LEU A 286 27.82 -3.58 -6.87
C LEU A 286 29.02 -3.60 -7.82
N PHE A 287 28.85 -3.12 -9.04
CA PHE A 287 29.94 -3.03 -10.01
C PHE A 287 31.07 -2.12 -9.52
N ARG A 288 30.73 -1.00 -8.87
CA ARG A 288 31.73 -0.10 -8.26
C ARG A 288 32.50 -0.78 -7.13
N LEU A 289 31.81 -1.58 -6.30
CA LEU A 289 32.42 -2.33 -5.21
C LEU A 289 33.34 -3.44 -5.74
N ILE A 290 32.94 -4.18 -6.78
CA ILE A 290 33.75 -5.24 -7.40
C ILE A 290 35.03 -4.66 -8.02
N LEU A 291 34.96 -3.47 -8.63
CA LEU A 291 36.12 -2.79 -9.19
C LEU A 291 37.03 -2.11 -8.14
N GLY A 292 36.81 -2.35 -6.85
CA GLY A 292 37.68 -1.85 -5.78
C GLY A 292 37.56 -0.34 -5.51
N ARG A 293 36.54 0.35 -6.04
CA ARG A 293 36.40 1.82 -5.94
C ARG A 293 35.66 2.25 -4.66
N TYR A 294 36.06 1.70 -3.51
CA TYR A 294 35.39 1.89 -2.21
C TYR A 294 35.45 3.32 -1.67
N SER A 295 36.54 4.05 -1.96
CA SER A 295 36.75 5.43 -1.46
C SER A 295 35.71 6.44 -1.95
N THR A 296 34.83 6.07 -2.89
CA THR A 296 33.83 6.94 -3.51
C THR A 296 32.39 6.59 -3.14
N LEU A 297 32.15 5.95 -1.99
CA LEU A 297 30.79 5.69 -1.52
C LEU A 297 30.10 7.02 -1.21
N SER A 298 29.14 7.40 -2.05
CA SER A 298 28.46 8.69 -1.95
C SER A 298 27.25 8.60 -1.02
N LEU A 299 26.80 9.74 -0.49
CA LEU A 299 25.52 9.83 0.24
C LEU A 299 24.33 9.37 -0.62
N TYR A 300 24.44 9.51 -1.95
CA TYR A 300 23.46 8.97 -2.89
C TYR A 300 23.39 7.44 -2.84
N ASP A 301 24.54 6.76 -2.80
CA ASP A 301 24.57 5.29 -2.74
C ASP A 301 23.99 4.78 -1.41
N LEU A 302 24.33 5.45 -0.29
CA LEU A 302 23.77 5.15 1.03
C LEU A 302 22.24 5.33 1.05
N LYS A 303 21.74 6.45 0.52
CA LYS A 303 20.30 6.68 0.35
C LYS A 303 19.64 5.54 -0.42
N ILE A 304 20.19 5.16 -1.57
CA ILE A 304 19.61 4.10 -2.42
C ILE A 304 19.50 2.79 -1.65
N LEU A 305 20.53 2.42 -0.89
CA LEU A 305 20.51 1.21 -0.07
C LEU A 305 19.44 1.27 1.02
N ILE A 306 19.36 2.39 1.75
CA ILE A 306 18.37 2.58 2.82
C ILE A 306 16.95 2.56 2.25
N LEU A 307 16.68 3.32 1.19
CA LEU A 307 15.35 3.38 0.57
C LEU A 307 14.93 2.05 -0.07
N PHE A 308 15.88 1.27 -0.59
CA PHE A 308 15.61 -0.09 -1.05
C PHE A 308 15.14 -1.00 0.08
N ILE A 309 15.87 -1.01 1.21
CA ILE A 309 15.51 -1.79 2.41
C ILE A 309 14.15 -1.35 2.94
N VAL A 310 13.91 -0.05 3.07
CA VAL A 310 12.63 0.51 3.51
C VAL A 310 11.49 0.11 2.57
N THR A 311 11.71 0.11 1.26
CA THR A 311 10.70 -0.29 0.26
C THR A 311 10.37 -1.77 0.38
N ILE A 312 11.35 -2.64 0.62
CA ILE A 312 11.11 -4.07 0.83
C ILE A 312 10.33 -4.31 2.12
N ALA A 313 10.72 -3.67 3.22
CA ALA A 313 10.02 -3.76 4.49
C ALA A 313 8.56 -3.29 4.36
N PHE A 314 8.34 -2.17 3.66
CA PHE A 314 7.01 -1.65 3.35
C PHE A 314 6.19 -2.66 2.53
N LEU A 315 6.72 -3.15 1.40
CA LEU A 315 6.00 -4.08 0.52
C LEU A 315 5.65 -5.40 1.20
N ARG A 316 6.54 -5.88 2.06
CA ARG A 316 6.28 -7.06 2.89
C ARG A 316 5.12 -6.82 3.85
N ALA A 317 5.15 -5.71 4.59
CA ALA A 317 4.08 -5.36 5.51
C ALA A 317 2.74 -5.20 4.78
N ARG A 318 2.76 -4.64 3.56
CA ARG A 318 1.60 -4.56 2.66
C ARG A 318 1.13 -5.95 2.20
N PHE A 319 2.01 -6.86 1.80
CA PHE A 319 1.64 -8.21 1.35
C PHE A 319 0.87 -9.02 2.41
N GLU A 320 1.24 -8.85 3.69
CA GLU A 320 0.59 -9.54 4.81
C GLU A 320 -0.84 -9.04 5.07
N ILE A 321 -1.17 -7.80 4.69
CA ILE A 321 -2.39 -7.11 5.11
C ILE A 321 -3.32 -6.83 3.92
N ASP A 322 -2.77 -6.35 2.82
CA ASP A 322 -3.53 -5.91 1.65
C ASP A 322 -3.63 -7.01 0.59
N THR A 323 -4.86 -7.41 0.30
CA THR A 323 -5.17 -8.44 -0.68
C THR A 323 -4.75 -8.04 -2.10
N TYR A 324 -4.81 -6.75 -2.45
CA TYR A 324 -4.42 -6.28 -3.78
C TYR A 324 -2.92 -6.47 -3.99
N THR A 325 -2.08 -6.04 -3.04
CA THR A 325 -0.62 -6.21 -3.10
C THR A 325 -0.21 -7.67 -3.13
N ARG A 326 -0.91 -8.52 -2.39
CA ARG A 326 -0.73 -9.97 -2.47
C ARG A 326 -1.03 -10.52 -3.86
N ASN A 327 -2.19 -10.18 -4.41
CA ASN A 327 -2.61 -10.64 -5.73
C ASN A 327 -1.64 -10.14 -6.83
N GLN A 328 -1.17 -8.89 -6.75
CA GLN A 328 -0.19 -8.37 -7.70
C GLN A 328 1.13 -9.14 -7.65
N ILE A 329 1.68 -9.37 -6.45
CA ILE A 329 2.93 -10.12 -6.29
C ILE A 329 2.77 -11.56 -6.79
N GLN A 330 1.65 -12.22 -6.50
CA GLN A 330 1.35 -13.56 -7.01
C GLN A 330 1.21 -13.59 -8.53
N ASN A 331 0.58 -12.58 -9.14
CA ASN A 331 0.50 -12.45 -10.60
C ASN A 331 1.88 -12.26 -11.23
N TYR A 332 2.75 -11.44 -10.63
CA TYR A 332 4.12 -11.29 -11.09
C TYR A 332 4.92 -12.59 -10.98
N ASP A 333 4.80 -13.32 -9.86
CA ASP A 333 5.45 -14.63 -9.70
C ASP A 333 4.93 -15.64 -10.73
N ALA A 334 3.62 -15.70 -10.97
CA ALA A 334 3.03 -16.56 -12.00
C ALA A 334 3.54 -16.22 -13.41
N ASN A 335 3.70 -14.94 -13.73
CA ASN A 335 4.24 -14.48 -15.01
C ASN A 335 5.73 -14.84 -15.16
N ILE A 336 6.53 -14.66 -14.10
CA ILE A 336 7.93 -15.09 -14.07
C ILE A 336 8.02 -16.60 -14.24
N ASN A 337 7.19 -17.37 -13.53
CA ASN A 337 7.13 -18.83 -13.67
C ASN A 337 6.80 -19.24 -15.11
N ARG A 338 5.80 -18.60 -15.74
CA ARG A 338 5.46 -18.86 -17.13
C ARG A 338 6.63 -18.58 -18.08
N LEU A 339 7.42 -17.54 -17.81
CA LEU A 339 8.61 -17.21 -18.59
C LEU A 339 9.73 -18.24 -18.39
N VAL A 340 10.01 -18.62 -17.13
CA VAL A 340 11.04 -19.61 -16.76
C VAL A 340 10.75 -20.98 -17.39
N TRP A 341 9.48 -21.38 -17.41
CA TRP A 341 9.03 -22.66 -17.98
C TRP A 341 8.75 -22.61 -19.49
N ASN A 342 9.03 -21.49 -20.16
CA ASN A 342 8.90 -21.41 -21.61
C ASN A 342 9.92 -22.35 -22.27
N PRO A 343 9.51 -23.27 -23.17
CA PRO A 343 10.42 -24.18 -23.85
C PRO A 343 11.45 -23.48 -24.74
N LEU A 344 11.17 -22.25 -25.19
CA LEU A 344 12.08 -21.44 -26.00
C LEU A 344 13.20 -20.80 -25.17
N LEU A 345 13.14 -20.85 -23.84
CA LEU A 345 14.15 -20.26 -22.97
C LEU A 345 15.37 -21.20 -22.84
N PRO A 346 16.59 -20.77 -23.24
CA PRO A 346 17.80 -21.58 -23.06
C PRO A 346 18.02 -22.01 -21.60
N ASN A 347 18.49 -23.24 -21.40
CA ASN A 347 18.66 -23.84 -20.06
C ASN A 347 19.53 -22.98 -19.13
N ASN A 348 20.58 -22.34 -19.65
CA ASN A 348 21.46 -21.47 -18.87
C ASN A 348 20.70 -20.27 -18.28
N ILE A 349 19.82 -19.64 -19.07
CA ILE A 349 19.00 -18.51 -18.61
C ILE A 349 17.97 -18.98 -17.59
N ARG A 350 17.37 -20.16 -17.80
CA ARG A 350 16.44 -20.77 -16.85
C ARG A 350 17.08 -20.97 -15.48
N GLN A 351 18.29 -21.54 -15.42
CA GLN A 351 19.02 -21.75 -14.17
C GLN A 351 19.33 -20.43 -13.45
N VAL A 352 19.77 -19.40 -14.19
CA VAL A 352 20.03 -18.07 -13.62
C VAL A 352 18.76 -17.46 -13.04
N LEU A 353 17.62 -17.51 -13.74
CA LEU A 353 16.35 -16.99 -13.25
C LEU A 353 15.85 -17.74 -12.00
N MET A 354 15.97 -19.07 -11.97
CA MET A 354 15.62 -19.86 -10.79
C MET A 354 16.52 -19.55 -9.61
N GLY A 355 17.82 -19.37 -9.83
CA GLY A 355 18.78 -18.92 -8.82
C GLY A 355 18.42 -17.55 -8.26
N LEU A 356 18.15 -16.57 -9.12
CA LEU A 356 17.71 -15.23 -8.72
C LEU A 356 16.41 -15.27 -7.91
N ARG A 357 15.42 -16.06 -8.35
CA ARG A 357 14.15 -16.23 -7.63
C ARG A 357 14.39 -16.80 -6.23
N LYS A 358 15.25 -17.80 -6.10
CA LYS A 358 15.63 -18.37 -4.79
C LYS A 358 16.28 -17.30 -3.89
N VAL A 359 17.25 -16.55 -4.41
CA VAL A 359 17.91 -15.47 -3.65
C VAL A 359 16.91 -14.41 -3.17
N VAL A 360 15.98 -14.01 -4.03
CA VAL A 360 14.91 -13.06 -3.65
C VAL A 360 14.00 -13.68 -2.58
N GLY A 361 13.62 -14.95 -2.73
CA GLY A 361 12.85 -15.69 -1.72
C GLY A 361 13.55 -15.70 -0.37
N ASP A 362 14.80 -16.18 -0.33
CA ASP A 362 15.64 -16.26 0.87
C ASP A 362 15.86 -14.87 1.51
N PHE A 363 16.06 -13.83 0.70
CA PHE A 363 16.17 -12.45 1.18
C PHE A 363 14.88 -11.97 1.84
N VAL A 364 13.72 -12.21 1.23
CA VAL A 364 12.42 -11.87 1.83
C VAL A 364 12.18 -12.67 3.11
N GLU A 365 12.62 -13.93 3.16
CA GLU A 365 12.57 -14.76 4.37
C GLU A 365 13.48 -14.23 5.48
N LEU A 366 14.65 -13.67 5.15
CA LEU A 366 15.54 -13.04 6.13
C LEU A 366 14.84 -11.89 6.86
N PHE A 367 14.03 -11.10 6.14
CA PHE A 367 13.18 -10.08 6.75
C PHE A 367 12.04 -10.66 7.59
N LYS A 368 11.82 -11.99 7.63
CA LYS A 368 10.86 -12.59 8.59
C LYS A 368 11.41 -12.58 10.02
N ILE A 369 12.71 -12.35 10.17
CA ILE A 369 13.45 -12.38 11.44
C ILE A 369 13.57 -10.97 12.06
N ILE A 370 13.30 -9.91 11.29
CA ILE A 370 13.29 -8.51 11.73
C ILE A 370 11.83 -8.06 11.83
#